data_AF-A0AAT9FYS3-F1
#
_entry.id   AF-A0AAT9FYS3-F1
#
_cell.length_a   1.000
_cell.length_b   1.000
_cell.length_c   1.000
_cell.angle_alpha   90.00
_cell.angle_beta   90.00
_cell.angle_gamma   90.00
#
_symmetry.space_group_name_H-M   'P 1'
#
loop_
_entity.id
_entity.type
_entity.pdbx_description
1 polymer ?
#
loop_
_entity_poly.entity_id
_entity_poly.type
_entity_poly.pdbx_seq_one_letter_code
_entity_poly.pdbx_strand_id
1 'polypeptide(L)'
;MDGGVAFHQLFPVILTDNGSEFSYVEELERDIDGKSHLYFCDPSRPDQKGRIEKNHTVLRAILPKGTSFDQLTQKDVNLVISHVNSLKREEFQGKSAYDVFTFNFGEDIAALLGCQFVKPEDTHLSPDLLK
;
A
#
# COMPACT_ATOMS: atom_id res chain seq x y z
N MET A 1 -26.31 10.33 -4.25
CA MET A 1 -25.82 8.96 -3.98
C MET A 1 -24.43 8.95 -4.56
N ASP A 2 -23.43 9.18 -3.71
CA ASP A 2 -22.04 9.23 -4.14
C ASP A 2 -21.61 7.80 -4.45
N GLY A 3 -21.34 7.51 -5.72
CA GLY A 3 -21.03 6.17 -6.23
C GLY A 3 -19.64 5.65 -5.84
N GLY A 4 -19.18 5.96 -4.63
CA GLY A 4 -17.89 5.50 -4.10
C GLY A 4 -17.96 4.05 -3.61
N VAL A 5 -16.85 3.32 -3.77
CA VAL A 5 -16.66 1.99 -3.17
C VAL A 5 -16.27 2.19 -1.70
N ALA A 6 -16.99 1.53 -0.77
CA ALA A 6 -16.69 1.61 0.65
C ALA A 6 -15.36 0.90 0.99
N PHE A 7 -14.68 1.32 2.06
CA PHE A 7 -13.35 0.80 2.40
C PHE A 7 -13.39 -0.72 2.60
N HIS A 8 -14.40 -1.22 3.31
CA HIS A 8 -14.57 -2.66 3.54
C HIS A 8 -14.83 -3.48 2.26
N GLN A 9 -15.25 -2.85 1.16
CA GLN A 9 -15.41 -3.51 -0.13
C GLN A 9 -14.09 -3.60 -0.90
N LEU A 10 -13.19 -2.62 -0.71
CA LEU A 10 -11.83 -2.65 -1.27
C LEU A 10 -10.92 -3.58 -0.48
N PHE A 11 -11.02 -3.56 0.84
CA PHE A 11 -10.17 -4.31 1.77
C PHE A 11 -11.02 -5.15 2.73
N PRO A 12 -11.75 -6.17 2.24
CA PRO A 12 -12.62 -6.99 3.08
C PRO A 12 -11.84 -7.83 4.11
N VAL A 13 -10.58 -8.10 3.82
CA VAL A 13 -9.67 -8.88 4.68
C VAL A 13 -8.34 -8.14 4.78
N ILE A 14 -7.85 -7.95 6.00
CA ILE A 14 -6.57 -7.32 6.31
C ILE A 14 -5.75 -8.33 7.13
N LEU A 15 -4.52 -8.57 6.71
CA LEU A 15 -3.59 -9.46 7.42
C LEU A 15 -2.44 -8.64 8.01
N THR A 16 -2.30 -8.65 9.33
CA THR A 16 -1.25 -7.94 10.07
C THR A 16 -0.37 -8.90 10.87
N ASP A 17 0.73 -8.40 11.41
CA ASP A 17 1.47 -9.12 12.44
C ASP A 17 0.87 -8.81 13.83
N ASN A 18 1.43 -9.43 14.86
CA ASN A 18 0.99 -9.26 16.26
C ASN A 18 1.56 -7.98 16.91
N GLY A 19 1.83 -6.92 16.12
CA GLY A 19 2.23 -5.62 16.63
C GLY A 19 1.16 -5.02 17.55
N SER A 20 1.58 -4.33 18.62
CA SER A 20 0.65 -3.74 19.60
C SER A 20 -0.15 -2.57 19.01
N GLU A 21 0.33 -1.96 17.93
CA GLU A 21 -0.39 -0.97 17.13
C GLU A 21 -1.70 -1.50 16.54
N PHE A 22 -1.85 -2.82 16.43
CA PHE A 22 -3.06 -3.48 15.92
C PHE A 22 -3.98 -4.03 17.02
N SER A 23 -3.74 -3.66 18.29
CA SER A 23 -4.48 -4.21 19.44
C SER A 23 -5.94 -3.75 19.53
N TYR A 24 -6.28 -2.60 18.94
CA TYR A 24 -7.65 -2.05 18.92
C TYR A 24 -8.46 -2.60 17.73
N VAL A 25 -8.66 -3.93 17.70
CA VAL A 25 -9.27 -4.65 16.56
C VAL A 25 -10.63 -4.10 16.17
N GLU A 26 -11.52 -3.85 17.14
CA GLU A 26 -12.87 -3.38 16.85
C GLU A 26 -12.89 -2.01 16.14
N GLU A 27 -11.91 -1.15 16.44
CA GLU A 27 -11.76 0.15 15.79
C GLU A 27 -11.20 0.02 14.37
N LEU A 28 -10.31 -0.95 14.14
CA LEU A 28 -9.71 -1.21 12.83
C LEU A 28 -10.65 -1.95 11.88
N GLU A 29 -11.53 -2.80 12.39
CA GLU A 29 -12.51 -3.53 11.58
C GLU A 29 -13.71 -2.68 11.19
N ARG A 30 -14.05 -1.65 11.97
CA ARG A 30 -15.31 -0.92 11.83
C ARG A 30 -15.22 0.20 10.79
N ASP A 31 -16.03 0.08 9.74
CA ASP A 31 -16.34 1.16 8.81
C ASP A 31 -17.76 1.70 9.09
N ILE A 32 -18.09 2.87 8.55
CA ILE A 32 -19.43 3.47 8.64
C ILE A 32 -20.45 2.56 7.94
N ASP A 33 -20.06 1.96 6.81
CA ASP A 33 -20.95 1.21 5.91
C ASP A 33 -20.77 -0.32 5.99
N GLY A 34 -19.81 -0.81 6.77
CA GLY A 34 -19.53 -2.25 6.86
C GLY A 34 -18.35 -2.60 7.78
N LYS A 35 -17.79 -3.80 7.61
CA LYS A 35 -16.63 -4.25 8.37
C LYS A 35 -15.57 -4.91 7.49
N SER A 36 -14.33 -4.50 7.66
CA SER A 36 -13.16 -5.28 7.25
C SER A 36 -12.86 -6.31 8.33
N HIS A 37 -12.28 -7.45 7.95
CA HIS A 37 -11.88 -8.48 8.90
C HIS A 37 -10.37 -8.47 9.11
N LEU A 38 -9.93 -8.26 10.35
CA LEU A 38 -8.53 -8.21 10.71
C LEU A 38 -8.04 -9.59 11.17
N TYR A 39 -7.01 -10.10 10.53
CA TYR A 39 -6.36 -11.36 10.86
C TYR A 39 -4.90 -11.12 11.22
N PHE A 40 -4.40 -11.98 12.11
CA PHE A 40 -3.03 -11.93 12.58
C PHE A 40 -2.25 -13.13 12.06
N CYS A 41 -1.00 -12.90 11.68
CA CYS A 41 -0.08 -14.00 11.39
C CYS A 41 0.17 -14.84 12.65
N ASP A 42 0.46 -16.12 12.43
CA ASP A 42 0.87 -17.02 13.49
C ASP A 42 2.18 -16.52 14.14
N PRO A 43 2.37 -16.74 15.46
CA PRO A 43 3.61 -16.39 16.13
C PRO A 43 4.83 -17.00 15.42
N SER A 44 5.84 -16.16 15.17
CA SER A 44 7.09 -16.56 14.49
C SER A 44 6.91 -17.07 13.06
N ARG A 45 5.86 -16.65 12.35
CA ARG A 45 5.61 -16.99 10.93
C ARG A 45 5.65 -15.77 9.99
N PRO A 46 6.81 -15.09 9.86
CA PRO A 46 6.96 -13.95 8.96
C PRO A 46 6.75 -14.33 7.48
N ASP A 47 6.87 -15.61 7.13
CA ASP A 47 6.62 -16.14 5.79
C ASP A 47 5.18 -15.91 5.30
N GLN A 48 4.21 -15.79 6.21
CA GLN A 48 2.81 -15.50 5.88
C GLN A 48 2.61 -14.09 5.26
N LYS A 49 3.61 -13.21 5.39
CA LYS A 49 3.64 -11.85 4.81
C LYS A 49 4.76 -11.69 3.78
N GLY A 50 5.25 -12.78 3.16
CA GLY A 50 6.39 -12.72 2.24
C GLY A 50 6.24 -11.74 1.07
N ARG A 51 5.01 -11.48 0.59
CA ARG A 51 4.75 -10.47 -0.45
C ARG A 51 4.91 -9.04 0.06
N ILE A 52 4.54 -8.78 1.33
CA ILE A 52 4.70 -7.48 1.98
C ILE A 52 6.19 -7.17 2.17
N GLU A 53 7.00 -8.14 2.59
CA GLU A 53 8.45 -7.95 2.75
C GLU A 53 9.17 -7.63 1.42
N LYS A 54 8.73 -8.24 0.31
CA LYS A 54 9.20 -7.86 -1.03
C LYS A 54 8.85 -6.40 -1.35
N ASN A 55 7.62 -5.97 -1.07
CA ASN A 55 7.21 -4.56 -1.27
C ASN A 55 8.02 -3.61 -0.36
N HIS A 56 8.27 -3.99 0.89
CA HIS A 56 9.13 -3.23 1.80
C HIS A 56 10.53 -3.05 1.24
N THR A 57 11.10 -4.07 0.59
CA THR A 57 12.42 -3.97 -0.04
C THR A 57 12.46 -2.88 -1.11
N VAL A 58 11.40 -2.76 -1.93
CA VAL A 58 11.28 -1.71 -2.95
C VAL A 58 11.12 -0.33 -2.29
N LEU A 59 10.27 -0.22 -1.26
CA LEU A 59 10.12 1.02 -0.49
C LEU A 59 11.46 1.47 0.12
N ARG A 60 12.27 0.53 0.62
CA ARG A 60 13.58 0.80 1.22
C ARG A 60 14.66 1.22 0.24
N ALA A 61 14.45 1.05 -1.06
CA ALA A 61 15.32 1.64 -2.08
C ALA A 61 15.21 3.18 -2.07
N ILE A 62 14.01 3.71 -1.80
CA ILE A 62 13.74 5.15 -1.70
C ILE A 62 13.93 5.68 -0.27
N LEU A 63 13.51 4.91 0.74
CA LEU A 63 13.62 5.26 2.16
C LEU A 63 14.55 4.26 2.88
N PRO A 64 15.88 4.39 2.72
CA PRO A 64 16.84 3.44 3.29
C PRO A 64 16.69 3.24 4.80
N LYS A 65 17.27 2.15 5.29
CA LYS A 65 17.34 1.91 6.74
C LYS A 65 18.05 3.08 7.43
N GLY A 66 17.45 3.60 8.50
CA GLY A 66 17.95 4.77 9.23
C GLY A 66 17.32 6.11 8.79
N THR A 67 16.59 6.15 7.68
CA THR A 67 15.76 7.32 7.35
C THR A 67 14.62 7.45 8.36
N SER A 68 14.51 8.61 9.02
CA SER A 68 13.36 8.92 9.88
C SER A 68 12.13 9.19 9.01
N PHE A 69 10.98 8.66 9.44
CA PHE A 69 9.71 8.86 8.77
C PHE A 69 8.94 10.05 9.39
N ASP A 70 9.45 10.63 10.48
CA ASP A 70 8.77 11.68 11.25
C ASP A 70 8.62 12.99 10.47
N GLN A 71 9.48 13.21 9.46
CA GLN A 71 9.47 14.39 8.61
C GLN A 71 8.72 14.19 7.30
N LEU A 72 8.21 12.98 7.04
CA LEU A 72 7.46 12.70 5.81
C LEU A 72 6.05 13.29 5.93
N THR A 73 5.69 14.14 4.97
CA THR A 73 4.31 14.59 4.81
C THR A 73 3.50 13.53 4.06
N GLN A 74 2.17 13.64 4.10
CA GLN A 74 1.30 12.78 3.28
C GLN A 74 1.63 12.89 1.79
N LYS A 75 2.08 14.07 1.32
CA LYS A 75 2.51 14.28 -0.06
C LYS A 75 3.74 13.46 -0.39
N ASP A 76 4.72 13.42 0.52
CA ASP A 76 5.95 12.63 0.35
C ASP A 76 5.62 11.14 0.33
N VAL A 77 4.77 10.68 1.26
CA VAL A 77 4.31 9.28 1.31
C VAL A 77 3.58 8.90 0.01
N ASN A 78 2.65 9.73 -0.45
CA ASN A 78 1.91 9.49 -1.70
C ASN A 78 2.85 9.42 -2.91
N LEU A 79 3.85 10.31 -2.97
CA LEU A 79 4.85 10.30 -4.03
C LEU A 79 5.63 8.98 -4.03
N VAL A 80 6.23 8.62 -2.89
CA VAL A 80 6.99 7.36 -2.74
C VAL A 80 6.14 6.16 -3.14
N ILE A 81 4.93 6.04 -2.61
CA ILE A 81 4.04 4.91 -2.88
C ILE A 81 3.61 4.86 -4.35
N SER A 82 3.37 6.01 -4.99
CA SER A 82 3.04 6.07 -6.42
C SER A 82 4.19 5.55 -7.29
N HIS A 83 5.45 5.88 -6.98
CA HIS A 83 6.61 5.33 -7.68
C HIS A 83 6.79 3.83 -7.41
N VAL A 84 6.64 3.37 -6.16
CA VAL A 84 6.70 1.94 -5.81
C VAL A 84 5.62 1.14 -6.55
N ASN A 85 4.39 1.67 -6.60
CA ASN A 85 3.26 1.01 -7.24
C ASN A 85 3.31 1.04 -8.77
N SER A 86 4.13 1.91 -9.36
CA SER A 86 4.35 2.01 -10.81
C SER A 86 5.44 1.06 -11.33
N LEU A 87 6.21 0.43 -10.44
CA LEU A 87 7.17 -0.60 -10.80
C LEU A 87 6.48 -1.77 -11.51
N LYS A 88 6.85 -2.01 -12.78
CA LYS A 88 6.39 -3.17 -13.56
C LYS A 88 6.97 -4.46 -13.00
N ARG A 89 6.14 -5.51 -12.91
CA ARG A 89 6.53 -6.80 -12.36
C ARG A 89 6.15 -7.93 -13.29
N GLU A 90 7.05 -8.90 -13.44
CA GLU A 90 6.78 -10.11 -14.22
C GLU A 90 5.61 -10.92 -13.64
N GLU A 91 5.45 -10.92 -12.31
CA GLU A 91 4.30 -11.57 -11.64
C GLU A 91 2.93 -11.01 -12.08
N PHE A 92 2.91 -9.79 -12.61
CA PHE A 92 1.74 -9.13 -13.16
C PHE A 92 1.76 -9.07 -14.70
N GLN A 93 2.48 -10.00 -15.34
CA GLN A 93 2.62 -10.07 -16.80
C GLN A 93 3.15 -8.76 -17.41
N GLY A 94 4.12 -8.13 -16.72
CA GLY A 94 4.72 -6.87 -17.16
C GLY A 94 3.84 -5.64 -16.87
N LYS A 95 2.80 -5.77 -16.04
CA LYS A 95 2.03 -4.65 -15.48
C LYS A 95 2.58 -4.24 -14.10
N SER A 96 2.20 -3.05 -13.64
CA SER A 96 2.49 -2.56 -12.30
C SER A 96 1.32 -2.85 -11.36
N ALA A 97 1.54 -2.66 -10.05
CA ALA A 97 0.45 -2.75 -9.07
C ALA A 97 -0.61 -1.68 -9.34
N TYR A 98 -0.20 -0.48 -9.77
CA TYR A 98 -1.11 0.59 -10.17
C TYR A 98 -2.02 0.17 -11.32
N ASP A 99 -1.44 -0.37 -12.42
CA ASP A 99 -2.25 -0.81 -13.58
C ASP A 99 -3.26 -1.90 -13.22
N VAL A 100 -2.85 -2.86 -12.38
CA VAL A 100 -3.73 -3.94 -11.95
C VAL A 100 -4.85 -3.39 -11.06
N PHE A 101 -4.54 -2.47 -10.15
CA PHE A 101 -5.53 -1.87 -9.27
C PHE A 101 -6.55 -1.01 -10.04
N THR A 102 -6.09 -0.09 -10.90
CA THR A 102 -6.98 0.80 -11.65
C THR A 102 -7.83 0.07 -12.67
N PHE A 103 -7.33 -1.03 -13.25
CA PHE A 103 -8.14 -1.90 -14.10
C PHE A 103 -9.36 -2.50 -13.37
N ASN A 104 -9.22 -2.82 -12.08
CA ASN A 104 -10.29 -3.43 -11.30
C ASN A 104 -11.21 -2.42 -10.60
N PHE A 105 -10.66 -1.29 -10.13
CA PHE A 105 -11.37 -0.36 -9.24
C PHE A 105 -11.48 1.07 -9.79
N GLY A 106 -10.83 1.37 -10.91
CA GLY A 106 -10.81 2.71 -11.51
C GLY A 106 -9.73 3.63 -10.94
N GLU A 107 -9.39 4.64 -11.73
CA GLU A 107 -8.39 5.66 -11.35
C GLU A 107 -8.90 6.59 -10.24
N ASP A 108 -10.21 6.86 -10.19
CA ASP A 108 -10.82 7.70 -9.16
C ASP A 108 -10.59 7.12 -7.76
N ILE A 109 -10.73 5.80 -7.60
CA ILE A 109 -10.47 5.11 -6.32
C ILE A 109 -8.98 5.13 -5.99
N ALA A 110 -8.10 4.93 -6.98
CA ALA A 110 -6.65 5.04 -6.77
C ALA A 110 -6.26 6.45 -6.29
N ALA A 111 -6.86 7.49 -6.88
CA ALA A 111 -6.66 8.87 -6.49
C ALA A 111 -7.15 9.16 -5.05
N LEU A 112 -8.29 8.60 -4.64
CA LEU A 112 -8.76 8.68 -3.25
C LEU A 112 -7.79 8.04 -2.25
N LEU A 113 -7.08 6.98 -2.66
CA LEU A 113 -6.02 6.35 -1.86
C LEU A 113 -4.66 7.09 -1.94
N GLY A 114 -4.60 8.23 -2.63
CA GLY A 114 -3.37 9.01 -2.82
C GLY A 114 -2.38 8.38 -3.80
N CYS A 115 -2.78 7.36 -4.56
CA CYS A 115 -1.96 6.71 -5.56
C CYS A 115 -2.16 7.37 -6.93
N GLN A 116 -1.06 7.79 -7.56
CA GLN A 116 -1.08 8.44 -8.85
C GLN A 116 -0.33 7.62 -9.90
N PHE A 117 -0.73 7.78 -11.16
CA PHE A 117 -0.02 7.19 -12.28
C PHE A 117 1.36 7.85 -12.41
N VAL A 118 2.41 7.02 -12.41
CA VAL A 118 3.75 7.43 -12.82
C VAL A 118 4.10 6.66 -14.08
N LYS A 119 4.59 7.37 -15.10
CA LYS A 119 5.01 6.71 -16.33
C LYS A 119 6.17 5.75 -16.05
N PRO A 120 6.28 4.63 -16.78
CA PRO A 120 7.39 3.70 -16.60
C PRO A 120 8.78 4.37 -16.69
N GLU A 121 8.96 5.29 -17.62
CA GLU A 121 10.19 6.07 -17.81
C GLU A 121 10.50 7.06 -16.68
N ASP A 122 9.47 7.50 -15.95
CA ASP A 122 9.59 8.43 -14.82
C ASP A 122 9.64 7.68 -13.47
N THR A 123 9.58 6.35 -13.49
CA THR A 123 9.60 5.54 -12.27
C THR A 123 10.99 5.60 -11.64
N HIS A 124 11.08 6.24 -10.48
CA HIS A 124 12.32 6.49 -9.77
C HIS A 124 12.30 5.82 -8.39
N LEU A 125 13.23 4.89 -8.16
CA LEU A 125 13.29 4.04 -6.96
C LEU A 125 14.60 4.22 -6.20
N SER A 126 14.98 5.47 -5.93
CA SER A 126 16.18 5.81 -5.17
C SER A 126 15.98 6.99 -4.22
N PRO A 127 16.90 7.21 -3.25
CA PRO A 127 16.67 8.16 -2.15
C PRO A 127 16.61 9.64 -2.54
N ASP A 128 17.01 9.98 -3.76
CA ASP A 128 16.93 11.31 -4.34
C ASP A 128 15.53 11.66 -4.86
N LEU A 129 14.57 10.72 -4.86
CA LEU A 129 13.16 11.03 -5.17
C LEU A 129 12.57 12.12 -4.27
N LEU A 130 13.02 12.20 -3.01
CA LEU A 130 12.54 13.17 -2.02
C LEU A 130 13.50 14.36 -1.81
N LYS A 131 14.45 14.59 -2.73
CA LYS A 131 15.45 15.66 -2.63
C LYS A 131 15.18 16.83 -3.56
#